data_AF-A0A2N1KLW8-F1
#
_entry.id   AF-A0A2N1KLW8-F1
#
_cell.length_a   1.000
_cell.length_b   1.000
_cell.length_c   1.000
_cell.angle_alpha   90.00
_cell.angle_beta   90.00
_cell.angle_gamma   90.00
#
_symmetry.space_group_name_H-M   'P 1'
#
loop_
_entity.id
_entity.type
_entity.pdbx_description
1 polymer ?
#
loop_
_entity_poly.entity_id
_entity_poly.type
_entity_poly.pdbx_seq_one_letter_code
_entity_poly.pdbx_strand_id
1 'polypeptide(L)'
;MTLWPFIIVSTPRPSASLMNHERIHIRQQAEWLILPFYLWYVSEYYYHRLKGKSHHAAYRAISFEKEAYAFEEDLEYLSKRRFGAFLRFLK
;
A
#
# COMPACT_ATOMS: atom_id res chain seq x y z
N MET A 1 7.40 -2.32 -6.03
CA MET A 1 7.31 -0.96 -5.49
C MET A 1 6.62 -0.08 -6.50
N THR A 2 5.66 0.73 -6.06
CA THR A 2 4.85 1.57 -6.93
C THR A 2 5.23 3.02 -6.79
N LEU A 3 5.60 3.66 -7.90
CA LEU A 3 5.87 5.09 -8.01
C LEU A 3 4.94 5.66 -9.07
N TRP A 4 3.84 6.30 -8.68
CA TRP A 4 2.84 6.84 -9.61
C TRP A 4 3.50 7.54 -10.83
N PRO A 5 3.10 7.21 -12.07
CA PRO A 5 2.10 6.21 -12.49
C PRO A 5 2.66 4.80 -12.78
N PHE A 6 3.90 4.52 -12.37
CA PHE A 6 4.65 3.31 -12.74
C PHE A 6 4.67 2.26 -11.63
N ILE A 7 4.51 1.00 -12.06
CA ILE A 7 4.76 -0.17 -11.22
C ILE A 7 6.18 -0.66 -11.52
N ILE A 8 7.04 -0.68 -10.50
CA ILE A 8 8.42 -1.15 -10.61
C ILE A 8 8.53 -2.52 -9.96
N VAL A 9 8.76 -3.53 -10.79
CA VAL A 9 8.99 -4.92 -10.39
C VAL A 9 10.39 -5.34 -10.81
N SER A 10 11.12 -5.99 -9.91
CA SER A 10 12.48 -6.48 -10.18
C SER A 10 12.49 -7.82 -10.92
N THR A 11 11.37 -8.53 -10.93
CA THR A 11 11.21 -9.81 -11.63
C THR A 11 10.60 -9.61 -13.02
N PRO A 12 11.11 -10.30 -14.05
CA PRO A 12 10.53 -10.26 -15.39
C PRO A 12 9.15 -10.95 -15.48
N ARG A 13 8.79 -11.78 -14.49
CA ARG A 13 7.50 -12.49 -14.41
C ARG A 13 6.93 -12.36 -12.99
N PRO A 14 6.35 -11.20 -12.62
CA PRO A 14 5.71 -11.02 -11.33
C PRO A 14 4.47 -11.93 -11.22
N SER A 15 4.17 -12.39 -10.01
CA SER A 15 2.92 -13.12 -9.74
C SER A 15 1.71 -12.19 -9.91
N ALA A 16 0.53 -12.77 -10.15
CA ALA A 16 -0.71 -12.01 -10.23
C ALA A 16 -1.01 -11.26 -8.93
N SER A 17 -0.74 -11.90 -7.79
CA SER A 17 -0.88 -11.31 -6.45
C SER A 17 0.04 -10.10 -6.25
N LEU A 18 1.34 -10.21 -6.60
CA LEU A 18 2.26 -9.08 -6.54
C LEU A 18 1.81 -7.94 -7.47
N MET A 19 1.38 -8.27 -8.69
CA MET A 19 0.88 -7.26 -9.62
C MET A 19 -0.37 -6.55 -9.08
N ASN A 20 -1.27 -7.30 -8.44
CA ASN A 20 -2.48 -6.75 -7.83
C ASN A 20 -2.14 -5.85 -6.63
N HIS A 21 -1.22 -6.27 -5.77
CA HIS A 21 -0.68 -5.48 -4.67
C HIS A 21 -0.20 -4.10 -5.16
N GLU A 22 0.63 -4.07 -6.21
CA GLU A 22 1.14 -2.81 -6.78
C GLU A 22 0.03 -1.97 -7.43
N ARG A 23 -0.97 -2.59 -8.06
CA ARG A 23 -2.15 -1.88 -8.60
C ARG A 23 -3.01 -1.25 -7.49
N ILE A 24 -3.08 -1.88 -6.31
CA ILE A 24 -3.73 -1.29 -5.12
C ILE A 24 -3.01 0.00 -4.70
N HIS A 25 -1.68 0.00 -4.67
CA HIS A 25 -0.89 1.22 -4.38
C HIS A 25 -1.11 2.32 -5.41
N ILE A 26 -1.16 1.99 -6.70
CA ILE A 26 -1.52 2.95 -7.77
C ILE A 26 -2.87 3.59 -7.44
N ARG A 27 -3.90 2.79 -7.14
CA ARG A 27 -5.23 3.33 -6.81
C ARG A 27 -5.22 4.19 -5.55
N GLN A 28 -4.52 3.78 -4.50
CA GLN A 28 -4.37 4.57 -3.27
C GLN A 28 -3.68 5.91 -3.52
N GLN A 29 -2.59 5.92 -4.30
CA GLN A 29 -1.85 7.13 -4.69
C GLN A 29 -2.74 8.11 -5.45
N ALA A 30 -3.57 7.63 -6.38
CA ALA A 30 -4.54 8.45 -7.10
C ALA A 30 -5.61 9.04 -6.19
N GLU A 31 -6.12 8.26 -5.23
CA GLU A 31 -7.17 8.70 -4.29
C GLU A 31 -6.67 9.73 -3.28
N TRP A 32 -5.42 9.61 -2.84
CA TRP A 32 -4.79 10.48 -1.85
C TRP A 32 -3.84 11.51 -2.46
N LEU A 33 -4.12 11.93 -3.70
CA LEU A 33 -3.46 13.05 -4.39
C LEU A 33 -1.93 12.96 -4.48
N ILE A 34 -1.34 11.76 -4.56
CA ILE A 34 0.09 11.46 -4.71
C ILE A 34 0.96 12.03 -3.57
N LEU A 35 1.10 13.36 -3.47
CA LEU A 35 1.87 14.05 -2.45
C LEU A 35 1.33 13.77 -1.02
N PRO A 36 0.03 13.95 -0.72
CA PRO A 36 -0.51 13.59 0.59
C PRO A 36 -0.38 12.09 0.90
N PHE A 37 -0.50 11.22 -0.11
CA PHE A 37 -0.24 9.78 0.06
C PHE A 37 1.17 9.52 0.61
N TYR A 38 2.22 10.06 -0.02
CA TYR A 38 3.59 9.83 0.44
C TYR A 38 3.86 10.45 1.81
N LEU A 39 3.32 11.65 2.09
CA LEU A 39 3.44 12.28 3.40
C LEU A 39 2.80 11.42 4.49
N TRP A 40 1.60 10.90 4.27
CA TRP A 40 0.91 10.03 5.21
C TRP A 40 1.65 8.71 5.40
N TYR A 41 2.05 8.07 4.30
CA TYR A 41 2.79 6.81 4.29
C TYR A 41 4.06 6.89 5.14
N VAL A 42 4.87 7.93 4.92
CA VAL A 42 6.11 8.16 5.65
C VAL A 42 5.83 8.51 7.12
N SER A 43 4.76 9.24 7.41
CA SER A 43 4.34 9.56 8.78
C SER A 43 3.97 8.31 9.58
N GLU A 44 3.16 7.40 9.02
CA GLU A 44 2.83 6.11 9.67
C GLU A 44 4.07 5.25 9.88
N TYR A 45 4.97 5.23 8.89
CA TYR A 45 6.23 4.51 9.01
C TYR A 45 7.06 5.01 10.21
N TYR A 46 7.28 6.32 10.32
CA TYR A 46 8.05 6.89 11.43
C TYR A 46 7.33 6.73 12.75
N TYR A 47 6.00 6.91 12.80
CA TYR A 47 5.21 6.63 13.99
C TYR A 47 5.46 5.21 14.53
N HIS A 48 5.45 4.22 13.64
CA HIS A 48 5.73 2.83 14.02
C HIS A 48 7.19 2.56 14.38
N ARG A 49 8.15 3.23 13.73
CA ARG A 49 9.58 3.16 14.10
C ARG A 49 9.84 3.76 15.48
N LEU A 50 9.22 4.90 15.79
CA LEU A 50 9.31 5.54 17.11
C LEU A 50 8.66 4.70 18.21
N LYS A 51 7.67 3.87 17.88
CA LYS A 51 7.13 2.82 18.76
C LYS A 51 8.04 1.59 18.95
N GLY A 52 9.25 1.60 18.40
CA GLY A 52 10.23 0.53 18.56
C GLY A 52 10.05 -0.66 17.61
N LYS A 53 9.13 -0.60 16.63
CA LYS A 53 9.00 -1.68 15.63
C LYS A 53 10.24 -1.72 14.74
N SER A 54 10.72 -2.91 14.37
CA SER A 54 11.77 -3.07 13.35
C SER A 54 11.35 -2.43 12.01
N HIS A 55 12.29 -2.18 11.10
CA HIS A 55 11.98 -1.58 9.79
C HIS A 55 10.89 -2.37 9.04
N HIS A 56 10.99 -3.70 9.02
CA HIS A 56 10.00 -4.56 8.38
C HIS A 56 8.65 -4.52 9.11
N ALA A 57 8.65 -4.58 10.44
CA ALA A 57 7.41 -4.52 11.22
C ALA A 57 6.73 -3.15 11.15
N ALA A 58 7.49 -2.06 11.00
CA ALA A 58 6.95 -0.72 10.81
C ALA A 58 6.32 -0.57 9.42
N TYR A 59 7.01 -1.03 8.38
CA TYR A 59 6.50 -1.07 7.01
C TYR A 59 5.20 -1.88 6.90
N ARG A 60 5.18 -3.12 7.42
CA ARG A 60 3.99 -3.99 7.45
C ARG A 60 2.83 -3.43 8.27
N ALA A 61 3.07 -2.42 9.11
CA ALA A 61 2.06 -1.84 9.97
C ALA A 61 1.37 -0.60 9.37
N ILE A 62 1.94 -0.01 8.31
CA ILE A 62 1.33 1.10 7.57
C ILE A 62 -0.04 0.67 7.06
N SER A 63 -1.06 1.51 7.25
CA SER A 63 -2.43 1.19 6.87
C SER A 63 -2.62 0.85 5.39
N PHE A 64 -1.92 1.56 4.49
CA PHE A 64 -1.91 1.27 3.05
C PHE A 64 -1.32 -0.11 2.72
N GLU A 65 -0.22 -0.48 3.38
CA GLU A 65 0.40 -1.81 3.23
C GLU A 65 -0.50 -2.90 3.77
N LYS A 66 -1.09 -2.70 4.96
CA LYS A 66 -2.06 -3.64 5.54
C LYS A 66 -3.23 -3.90 4.59
N GLU A 67 -3.75 -2.86 3.94
CA GLU A 67 -4.79 -3.00 2.93
C GLU A 67 -4.30 -3.82 1.73
N ALA A 68 -3.15 -3.45 1.14
CA ALA A 68 -2.61 -4.12 -0.04
C ALA A 68 -2.35 -5.60 0.23
N TYR A 69 -1.72 -5.95 1.34
CA TYR A 69 -1.51 -7.35 1.75
C TYR A 69 -2.81 -8.10 2.05
N ALA A 70 -3.84 -7.43 2.57
CA ALA A 70 -5.11 -8.09 2.87
C ALA A 70 -5.89 -8.49 1.62
N PHE A 71 -5.67 -7.81 0.49
CA PHE A 71 -6.44 -7.99 -0.74
C PHE A 71 -5.60 -8.32 -1.97
N GLU A 72 -4.30 -8.60 -1.83
CA GLU A 72 -3.42 -8.93 -2.97
C GLU A 72 -3.86 -10.18 -3.73
N GLU A 73 -4.44 -11.17 -3.03
CA GLU A 73 -5.00 -12.39 -3.65
C GLU A 73 -6.39 -12.17 -4.28
N ASP A 74 -7.11 -11.11 -3.92
CA ASP A 74 -8.42 -10.78 -4.51
C ASP A 74 -8.23 -9.89 -5.74
N LEU A 75 -8.10 -10.53 -6.91
CA LEU A 75 -7.89 -9.84 -8.19
C LEU A 75 -9.07 -8.96 -8.62
N GLU A 76 -10.26 -9.16 -8.02
CA GLU A 76 -11.43 -8.33 -8.28
C GLU A 76 -11.54 -7.15 -7.29
N TYR A 77 -10.68 -7.09 -6.26
CA TYR A 77 -10.76 -6.12 -5.18
C TYR A 77 -10.90 -4.69 -5.68
N LEU A 78 -10.07 -4.29 -6.65
CA LEU A 78 -10.06 -2.92 -7.18
C LEU A 78 -11.39 -2.47 -7.77
N SER A 79 -12.20 -3.40 -8.28
CA SER A 79 -13.53 -3.10 -8.83
C SER A 79 -14.59 -2.82 -7.75
N LYS A 80 -14.42 -3.40 -6.56
CA LYS A 80 -15.36 -3.32 -5.42
C LYS A 80 -14.87 -2.36 -4.32
N ARG A 81 -13.60 -1.94 -4.40
CA ARG A 81 -12.92 -1.11 -3.41
C ARG A 81 -13.58 0.26 -3.27
N ARG A 82 -13.84 0.65 -2.02
CA ARG A 82 -14.37 1.98 -1.69
C ARG A 82 -13.24 2.99 -1.52
N PHE A 83 -13.52 4.26 -1.80
CA PHE A 83 -12.59 5.36 -1.54
C PHE A 83 -12.17 5.36 -0.07
N GLY A 84 -10.86 5.45 0.19
CA GLY A 84 -10.33 5.48 1.56
C GLY A 84 -10.46 4.16 2.33
N ALA A 85 -10.55 3.02 1.65
CA ALA A 85 -10.66 1.70 2.30
C ALA A 85 -9.51 1.40 3.30
N PHE A 86 -8.31 1.94 3.09
CA PHE A 86 -7.18 1.85 4.02
C PHE A 86 -7.50 2.36 5.43
N LEU A 87 -8.46 3.27 5.59
CA LEU A 87 -8.85 3.82 6.91
C LEU A 87 -9.31 2.71 7.88
N ARG A 88 -9.82 1.59 7.36
CA ARG A 88 -10.18 0.40 8.15
C ARG A 88 -8.99 -0.24 8.86
N PHE A 89 -7.77 0.06 8.39
CA PHE A 89 -6.51 -0.50 8.84
C PHE A 89 -5.68 0.45 9.72
N LEU A 90 -6.20 1.64 10.05
CA LEU A 90 -5.59 2.60 10.98
C LEU A 90 -5.63 2.18 12.46
N LYS A 91 -6.18 1.01 12.76
CA LYS A 91 -6.16 0.41 14.11
C LYS A 91 -4.75 -0.03 14.53
#